data_AF-A0A396H0N1-F1
#
_entry.id   AF-A0A396H0N1-F1
#
_cell.length_a   1.000
_cell.length_b   1.000
_cell.length_c   1.000
_cell.angle_alpha   90.00
_cell.angle_beta   90.00
_cell.angle_gamma   90.00
#
_symmetry.space_group_name_H-M   'P 1'
#
loop_
_entity.id
_entity.type
_entity.pdbx_description
1 polymer ?
#
loop_
_entity_poly.entity_id
_entity_poly.type
_entity_poly.pdbx_seq_one_letter_code
_entity_poly.pdbx_strand_id
1 'polypeptide(L)'
;MYSEAQQCRPSGRISGKEVPCGQCNQENDSDCCVQGQMYTTYECSPSVSTYTKAYLILNSFQKGGDGGGPSYCDNQYHSDDTSVVALSI
;
A
#
# COMPACT_ATOMS: atom_id res chain seq x y z
N MET A 1 33.92 2.15 4.26
CA MET A 1 33.19 1.31 5.23
C MET A 1 31.76 1.20 4.73
N TYR A 2 31.34 0.04 4.24
CA TYR A 2 29.93 -0.19 3.95
C TYR A 2 29.27 -0.61 5.26
N SER A 3 28.47 0.27 5.86
CA SER A 3 27.53 -0.19 6.88
C SER A 3 26.56 -1.14 6.18
N GLU A 4 26.38 -2.35 6.67
CA GLU A 4 25.21 -3.13 6.29
C GLU A 4 24.00 -2.24 6.55
N ALA A 5 23.29 -1.84 5.49
CA ALA A 5 22.01 -1.17 5.65
C ALA A 5 21.16 -2.09 6.52
N GLN A 6 20.67 -1.58 7.65
CA GLN A 6 19.82 -2.34 8.56
C GLN A 6 18.74 -3.02 7.72
N GLN A 7 18.72 -4.36 7.75
CA GLN A 7 17.71 -5.12 7.04
C GLN A 7 16.34 -4.67 7.56
N CYS A 8 15.44 -4.31 6.64
CA CYS A 8 14.10 -3.90 7.01
C CYS A 8 13.38 -5.00 7.80
N ARG A 9 12.80 -4.63 8.94
CA ARG A 9 12.10 -5.53 9.85
C ARG A 9 10.68 -5.00 10.10
N PRO A 10 9.73 -5.87 10.48
CA PRO A 10 8.42 -5.44 10.93
C PRO A 10 8.49 -4.36 12.01
N SER A 11 7.70 -3.29 11.86
CA SER A 11 7.57 -2.23 12.87
C SER A 11 6.54 -2.58 13.94
N GLY A 12 5.56 -3.44 13.61
CA GLY A 12 4.49 -3.78 14.53
C GLY A 12 3.46 -4.73 13.93
N ARG A 13 2.30 -4.83 14.58
CA ARG A 13 1.14 -5.61 14.12
C ARG A 13 -0.16 -4.90 14.45
N ILE A 14 -1.15 -5.03 13.58
CA ILE A 14 -2.52 -4.54 13.76
C ILE A 14 -3.52 -5.68 13.67
N SER A 15 -4.63 -5.59 14.41
CA SER A 15 -5.72 -6.57 14.34
C SER A 15 -6.77 -6.10 13.35
N GLY A 16 -7.17 -6.99 12.43
CA GLY A 16 -8.26 -6.77 11.50
C GLY A 16 -9.57 -6.54 12.25
N LYS A 17 -10.29 -5.51 11.85
CA LYS A 17 -11.61 -5.15 12.39
C LYS A 17 -12.69 -5.56 11.41
N GLU A 18 -13.87 -5.82 11.94
CA GLU A 18 -15.08 -5.98 11.13
C GLU A 18 -15.31 -4.70 10.31
N VAL A 19 -15.40 -4.85 8.98
CA VAL A 19 -15.61 -3.73 8.08
C VAL A 19 -17.11 -3.45 8.00
N PRO A 20 -17.58 -2.19 8.14
CA PRO A 20 -18.98 -1.88 7.93
C PRO A 20 -19.46 -2.32 6.54
N CYS A 21 -20.72 -2.78 6.45
CA CYS A 21 -21.29 -3.28 5.20
C CYS A 21 -21.13 -2.27 4.06
N GLY A 22 -20.57 -2.71 2.93
CA GLY A 22 -20.37 -1.88 1.75
C GLY A 22 -19.17 -0.92 1.80
N GLN A 23 -18.36 -0.94 2.85
CA GLN A 23 -17.14 -0.12 2.94
C GLN A 23 -15.86 -0.86 2.55
N CYS A 24 -15.92 -2.18 2.32
CA CYS A 24 -14.79 -2.89 1.73
C CYS A 24 -14.94 -2.94 0.22
N ASN A 25 -14.00 -2.34 -0.51
CA ASN A 25 -13.86 -2.50 -1.94
C ASN A 25 -12.96 -3.71 -2.24
N GLN A 26 -13.40 -4.58 -3.15
CA GLN A 26 -12.64 -5.75 -3.62
C GLN A 26 -12.26 -5.65 -5.11
N GLU A 27 -12.40 -4.48 -5.72
CA GLU A 27 -11.87 -4.18 -7.04
C GLU A 27 -10.33 -4.27 -7.05
N ASN A 28 -9.76 -4.50 -8.23
CA ASN A 28 -8.32 -4.59 -8.46
C ASN A 28 -7.58 -5.55 -7.51
N ASP A 29 -8.19 -6.71 -7.24
CA ASP A 29 -7.64 -7.75 -6.36
C ASP A 29 -7.40 -7.27 -4.91
N SER A 30 -8.21 -6.32 -4.44
CA SER A 30 -8.17 -5.82 -3.06
C SER A 30 -8.83 -6.80 -2.08
N ASP A 31 -8.17 -7.06 -0.96
CA ASP A 31 -8.65 -7.92 0.10
C ASP A 31 -9.15 -7.13 1.32
N CYS A 32 -10.24 -7.61 1.92
CA CYS A 32 -10.73 -7.08 3.18
C CYS A 32 -9.94 -7.65 4.36
N CYS A 33 -9.70 -6.82 5.37
CA CYS A 33 -9.19 -7.29 6.66
C CYS A 33 -10.16 -8.31 7.28
N VAL A 34 -9.64 -9.45 7.71
CA VAL A 34 -10.37 -10.51 8.42
C VAL A 34 -10.41 -10.17 9.90
N GLN A 35 -11.60 -10.19 10.50
CA GLN A 35 -11.78 -9.88 11.91
C GLN A 35 -10.93 -10.81 12.80
N GLY A 36 -10.12 -10.20 13.68
CA GLY A 36 -9.25 -10.91 14.61
C GLY A 36 -7.93 -11.41 14.00
N GLN A 37 -7.75 -11.36 12.67
CA GLN A 37 -6.47 -11.68 12.03
C GLN A 37 -5.44 -10.58 12.32
N MET A 38 -4.18 -10.96 12.60
CA MET A 38 -3.10 -10.03 12.93
C MET A 38 -2.21 -9.78 11.71
N TYR A 39 -2.25 -8.56 11.18
CA TYR A 39 -1.50 -8.10 10.02
C TYR A 39 -0.21 -7.39 10.45
N THR A 40 0.89 -7.66 9.75
CA THR A 40 2.20 -7.06 10.03
C THR A 40 2.30 -5.67 9.43
N THR A 41 2.85 -4.71 10.17
CA THR A 41 3.14 -3.36 9.65
C THR A 41 4.63 -3.17 9.42
N TYR A 42 4.95 -2.31 8.47
CA TYR A 42 6.31 -1.93 8.10
C TYR A 42 6.38 -0.40 8.00
N GLU A 43 7.48 0.18 8.46
CA GLU A 43 7.86 1.58 8.26
C GLU A 43 9.16 1.66 7.44
N CYS A 44 9.48 0.57 6.75
CA CYS A 44 10.66 0.41 5.92
C CYS A 44 10.35 -0.52 4.75
N SER A 45 11.11 -0.32 3.68
CA SER A 45 11.11 -1.19 2.51
C SER A 45 12.49 -1.83 2.29
N PRO A 46 12.59 -2.88 1.46
CA PRO A 46 13.89 -3.45 1.05
C PRO A 46 14.81 -2.39 0.42
N SER A 47 16.11 -2.64 0.47
CA SER A 47 17.12 -1.72 -0.08
C SER A 47 16.89 -1.42 -1.56
N VAL A 48 16.92 -0.14 -1.90
CA VAL A 48 16.83 0.33 -3.29
C VAL A 48 18.16 0.10 -4.00
N SER A 49 18.08 -0.47 -5.21
CA SER A 49 19.19 -0.66 -6.13
C SER A 49 18.79 -0.24 -7.55
N THR A 50 19.74 -0.29 -8.50
CA THR A 50 19.46 -0.05 -9.93
C THR A 50 18.41 -1.00 -10.50
N TYR A 51 18.23 -2.18 -9.90
CA TYR A 51 17.24 -3.19 -10.29
C TYR A 51 16.46 -3.67 -9.06
N THR A 52 15.77 -2.74 -8.41
CA THR A 52 14.94 -3.05 -7.24
C THR A 52 13.79 -3.97 -7.64
N LYS A 53 13.74 -5.16 -7.04
CA LYS A 53 12.61 -6.09 -7.23
C LYS A 53 11.42 -5.59 -6.42
N ALA A 54 10.25 -5.58 -7.04
CA ALA A 54 9.00 -5.18 -6.42
C ALA A 54 7.84 -6.03 -6.96
N TYR A 55 6.74 -6.03 -6.23
CA TYR A 55 5.45 -6.54 -6.71
C TYR A 55 4.66 -5.36 -7.27
N LEU A 56 4.23 -5.45 -8.52
CA LEU A 56 3.35 -4.47 -9.14
C LEU A 56 1.90 -4.90 -8.87
N ILE A 57 1.13 -4.00 -8.28
CA ILE A 57 -0.29 -4.18 -8.00
C ILE A 57 -1.06 -3.08 -8.72
N LEU A 58 -2.26 -3.39 -9.20
CA LEU A 58 -3.13 -2.44 -9.87
C LEU A 58 -3.93 -1.62 -8.84
N ASN A 59 -4.04 -0.33 -9.04
CA ASN A 59 -4.85 0.57 -8.22
C ASN A 59 -5.36 1.71 -9.10
N SER A 60 -6.61 2.15 -8.93
CA SER A 60 -7.12 3.36 -9.56
C SER A 60 -6.91 4.56 -8.62
N PHE A 61 -6.36 5.65 -9.18
CA PHE A 61 -6.08 6.89 -8.44
C PHE A 61 -7.15 7.96 -8.68
N GLN A 62 -8.20 7.59 -9.41
CA GLN A 62 -9.28 8.49 -9.78
C GLN A 62 -10.27 8.68 -8.62
N LYS A 63 -11.00 9.78 -8.68
CA LYS A 63 -12.03 10.08 -7.69
C LYS A 63 -13.15 9.05 -7.76
N GLY A 64 -13.43 8.41 -6.62
CA GLY A 64 -14.48 7.39 -6.50
C GLY A 64 -14.04 6.00 -6.96
N GLY A 65 -12.76 5.82 -7.31
CA GLY A 65 -12.16 4.51 -7.48
C GLY A 65 -11.74 3.86 -6.15
N ASP A 66 -11.05 2.72 -6.26
CA ASP A 66 -10.56 1.91 -5.14
C ASP A 66 -9.43 2.54 -4.30
N GLY A 67 -8.67 3.49 -4.85
CA GLY A 67 -7.60 4.19 -4.11
C GLY A 67 -8.09 5.07 -2.94
N GLY A 68 -9.40 5.28 -2.81
CA GLY A 68 -10.02 5.99 -1.69
C GLY A 68 -9.79 7.51 -1.71
N GLY A 69 -8.76 7.97 -0.99
CA GLY A 69 -8.46 9.40 -0.83
C GLY A 69 -7.57 9.98 -1.94
N PRO A 70 -7.37 11.31 -1.98
CA PRO A 70 -6.39 11.93 -2.87
C PRO A 70 -4.95 11.47 -2.57
N SER A 71 -4.09 11.49 -3.59
CA SER A 71 -2.67 11.12 -3.48
C SER A 71 -1.91 12.01 -2.50
N TYR A 72 -1.09 11.40 -1.64
CA TYR A 72 -0.40 12.10 -0.55
C TYR A 72 0.56 13.21 -1.03
N CYS A 73 1.26 13.00 -2.15
CA CYS A 73 2.30 13.92 -2.62
C CYS A 73 1.76 15.29 -3.07
N ASP A 74 0.55 15.34 -3.61
CA ASP A 74 -0.02 16.55 -4.22
C ASP A 74 -1.47 16.84 -3.82
N ASN A 75 -2.08 16.00 -2.98
CA ASN A 75 -3.47 16.08 -2.53
C ASN A 75 -4.49 16.08 -3.68
N GLN A 76 -4.20 15.38 -4.78
CA GLN A 76 -5.07 15.29 -5.95
C GLN A 76 -5.45 13.85 -6.31
N TYR A 77 -6.56 13.71 -7.02
CA TYR A 77 -6.91 12.48 -7.74
C TYR A 77 -6.27 12.51 -9.13
N HIS A 78 -5.89 11.35 -9.64
CA HIS A 78 -5.28 11.19 -10.95
C HIS A 78 -6.14 10.25 -11.80
N SER A 79 -6.37 10.60 -13.06
CA SER A 79 -7.07 9.71 -14.00
C SER A 79 -6.29 8.40 -14.17
N ASP A 80 -7.00 7.30 -14.41
CA ASP A 80 -6.39 5.99 -14.67
C ASP A 80 -5.56 5.95 -15.97
N ASP A 81 -5.75 6.92 -16.87
CA ASP A 81 -4.93 7.10 -18.06
C ASP A 81 -3.58 7.78 -17.76
N THR A 82 -3.41 8.35 -16.56
CA THR A 82 -2.15 8.98 -16.12
C THR A 82 -1.24 7.93 -15.51
N SER A 83 0.00 7.82 -16.01
CA SER A 83 1.00 6.91 -15.43
C SER A 83 1.54 7.42 -14.09
N VAL A 84 0.91 7.00 -12.99
CA VAL A 84 1.33 7.29 -11.60
C VAL A 84 1.44 5.99 -10.79
N VAL A 85 2.22 6.03 -9.70
CA VAL A 85 2.42 4.89 -8.79
C VAL A 85 2.43 5.35 -7.34
N ALA A 86 2.07 4.44 -6.44
CA ALA A 86 2.33 4.56 -5.01
C ALA A 86 3.44 3.57 -4.62
N LEU A 87 4.26 3.95 -3.64
CA LEU A 87 5.35 3.11 -3.14
C LEU A 87 5.14 2.80 -1.66
N SER A 88 5.50 1.59 -1.25
CA SER A 88 5.66 1.26 0.17
C SER A 88 6.83 2.05 0.76
N ILE A 89 6.71 2.41 2.04
CA ILE A 89 7.77 3.11 2.79
C ILE A 89 8.66 2.11 3.51
#